data_AF-A0AAE3I8L4-F1
#
_entry.id   AF-A0AAE3I8L4-F1
#
_cell.length_a   1.000
_cell.length_b   1.000
_cell.length_c   1.000
_cell.angle_alpha   90.00
_cell.angle_beta   90.00
_cell.angle_gamma   90.00
#
_symmetry.space_group_name_H-M   'P 1'
#
loop_
_entity.id
_entity.type
_entity.pdbx_description
1 polymer ?
#
loop_
_entity_poly.entity_id
_entity_poly.type
_entity_poly.pdbx_seq_one_letter_code
_entity_poly.pdbx_strand_id
1 'polypeptide(L)'
;MTIEKLPDCVPVVHDSAHSELDMLQMREYRDHRLEVLSWLWQEGKDPDRAEGYSDIVVENTSYRLSKIYRWIWENEGYTTVLNHDHADAIVEKLRTRGTADENKSQYVKALQRYFGWRAHEKGAEEWEPEETFSPGQQTHHARDYFTLDERKLLRNATLNYASLPNYNDATPEERDRWKIYLAQRLEKPKNEVTPEDWEDAVSWKLPSIVAVSLDGGLRPVEVRRARVQWVDLQNAVLRIPKEEDSKATGGGENWTVSLREDTTQKLEWWLAERAARPKYDSHDELIALSLA
;
A
#
# COMPACT_ATOMS: atom_id res chain seq x y z
N MET A 1 -3.87 -20.94 25.63
CA MET A 1 -4.18 -20.07 24.49
C MET A 1 -3.65 -20.73 23.23
N THR A 2 -4.53 -21.01 22.27
CA THR A 2 -4.12 -21.41 20.93
C THR A 2 -3.52 -20.16 20.29
N ILE A 3 -2.20 -20.13 20.07
CA ILE A 3 -1.57 -19.01 19.36
C ILE A 3 -2.10 -19.06 17.93
N GLU A 4 -3.05 -18.21 17.58
CA GLU A 4 -3.47 -18.07 16.19
C GLU A 4 -2.29 -17.60 15.35
N LYS A 5 -2.24 -18.08 14.11
CA LYS A 5 -1.16 -17.76 13.20
C LYS A 5 -1.25 -16.28 12.83
N LEU A 6 -0.25 -15.49 13.24
CA LEU A 6 -0.07 -14.11 12.78
C LEU A 6 -0.09 -14.03 11.24
N PRO A 7 -0.51 -12.90 10.65
CA PRO A 7 -0.42 -12.69 9.21
C PRO A 7 1.02 -12.91 8.71
N ASP A 8 1.17 -13.50 7.53
CA ASP A 8 2.48 -13.85 6.97
C ASP A 8 3.39 -12.61 6.76
N CYS A 9 2.82 -11.40 6.66
CA CYS A 9 3.58 -10.15 6.57
C CYS A 9 4.17 -9.67 7.90
N VAL A 10 3.81 -10.29 9.04
CA VAL A 10 4.30 -9.87 10.36
C VAL A 10 5.52 -10.70 10.76
N PRO A 11 6.74 -10.14 10.71
CA PRO A 11 7.91 -10.87 11.17
C PRO A 11 7.87 -11.00 12.70
N VAL A 12 7.89 -12.22 13.22
CA VAL A 12 7.93 -12.44 14.68
C VAL A 12 9.28 -11.99 15.24
N VAL A 13 10.35 -12.50 14.62
CA VAL A 13 11.74 -12.11 14.87
C VAL A 13 12.34 -11.68 13.54
N HIS A 14 13.19 -10.66 13.58
CA HIS A 14 13.89 -10.14 12.42
C HIS A 14 15.28 -10.74 12.33
N ASP A 15 15.80 -10.99 11.12
CA ASP A 15 17.12 -11.61 10.87
C ASP A 15 18.24 -10.92 11.65
N SER A 16 18.14 -9.60 11.81
CA SER A 16 19.11 -8.81 12.57
C SER A 16 19.19 -9.13 14.06
N ALA A 17 18.22 -9.85 14.64
CA ALA A 17 18.32 -10.32 16.02
C ALA A 17 19.23 -11.57 16.14
N HIS A 18 19.43 -12.32 15.04
CA HIS A 18 20.25 -13.54 15.04
C HIS A 18 21.74 -13.28 15.26
N SER A 19 22.21 -12.06 15.00
CA SER A 19 23.61 -11.67 15.25
C SER A 19 23.88 -11.26 16.70
N GLU A 20 22.84 -10.96 17.49
CA GLU A 20 22.97 -10.37 18.82
C GLU A 20 22.58 -11.33 19.95
N LEU A 21 21.80 -12.37 19.66
CA LEU A 21 21.27 -13.29 20.66
C LEU A 21 21.86 -14.69 20.53
N ASP A 22 22.08 -15.34 21.67
CA ASP A 22 22.31 -16.79 21.70
C ASP A 22 21.01 -17.58 21.41
N MET A 23 21.12 -18.91 21.29
CA MET A 23 19.98 -19.76 20.94
C MET A 23 18.85 -19.75 21.98
N LEU A 24 19.15 -19.61 23.28
CA LEU A 24 18.14 -19.60 24.34
C LEU A 24 17.45 -18.24 24.41
N GLN A 25 18.23 -17.16 24.35
CA GLN A 25 17.73 -15.78 24.24
C GLN A 25 16.87 -15.59 22.99
N MET A 26 17.25 -16.21 21.87
CA MET A 26 16.47 -16.17 20.64
C MET A 26 15.10 -16.85 20.81
N ARG A 27 15.06 -18.01 21.47
CA ARG A 27 13.81 -18.73 21.71
C ARG A 27 12.89 -17.93 22.63
N GLU A 28 13.40 -17.46 23.75
CA GLU A 28 12.64 -16.65 24.71
C GLU A 28 12.14 -15.34 24.05
N TYR A 29 13.00 -14.66 23.29
CA TYR A 29 12.62 -13.46 22.57
C TYR A 29 11.53 -13.74 21.55
N ARG A 30 11.63 -14.85 20.80
CA ARG A 30 10.59 -15.23 19.83
C ARG A 30 9.24 -15.48 20.51
N ASP A 31 9.23 -16.20 21.63
CA ASP A 31 8.00 -16.52 22.35
C ASP A 31 7.35 -15.23 22.93
N HIS A 32 8.16 -14.37 23.53
CA HIS A 32 7.72 -13.03 23.97
C HIS A 32 7.13 -12.20 22.82
N ARG A 33 7.81 -12.18 21.67
CA ARG A 33 7.35 -11.45 20.48
C ARG A 33 6.04 -11.99 19.94
N LEU A 34 5.81 -13.30 20.00
CA LEU A 34 4.53 -13.90 19.65
C LEU A 34 3.42 -13.44 20.58
N GLU A 35 3.64 -13.39 21.89
CA GLU A 35 2.63 -12.91 22.84
C GLU A 35 2.20 -11.47 22.52
N VAL A 36 3.16 -10.55 22.42
CA VAL A 36 2.89 -9.13 22.15
C VAL A 36 2.17 -8.95 20.81
N LEU A 37 2.71 -9.54 19.74
CA LEU A 37 2.19 -9.30 18.39
C LEU A 37 0.84 -9.96 18.16
N SER A 38 0.60 -11.14 18.74
CA SER A 38 -0.69 -11.83 18.63
C SER A 38 -1.78 -11.02 19.34
N TRP A 39 -1.49 -10.52 20.54
CA TRP A 39 -2.42 -9.65 21.26
C TRP A 39 -2.73 -8.37 20.47
N LEU A 40 -1.70 -7.71 19.92
CA LEU A 40 -1.91 -6.52 19.09
C LEU A 40 -2.78 -6.80 17.86
N TRP A 41 -2.66 -7.98 17.27
CA TRP A 41 -3.43 -8.36 16.09
C TRP A 41 -4.86 -8.80 16.40
N GLN A 42 -5.11 -9.38 17.57
CA GLN A 42 -6.43 -9.90 17.94
C GLN A 42 -7.30 -8.85 18.63
N GLU A 43 -6.73 -8.10 19.56
CA GLU A 43 -7.52 -7.25 20.48
C GLU A 43 -6.84 -5.93 20.89
N GLY A 44 -5.59 -5.69 20.52
CA GLY A 44 -4.85 -4.55 21.07
C GLY A 44 -5.30 -3.15 20.64
N LYS A 45 -6.26 -3.02 19.71
CA LYS A 45 -6.82 -1.71 19.31
C LYS A 45 -7.98 -1.29 20.22
N ASP A 46 -8.86 -2.22 20.56
CA ASP A 46 -9.93 -2.06 21.55
C ASP A 46 -10.10 -3.42 22.28
N PRO A 47 -9.36 -3.63 23.38
CA PRO A 47 -9.38 -4.91 24.10
C PRO A 47 -10.75 -5.28 24.66
N ASP A 48 -11.52 -4.28 25.11
CA ASP A 48 -12.88 -4.48 25.65
C ASP A 48 -13.84 -5.04 24.59
N ARG A 49 -13.56 -4.80 23.31
CA ARG A 49 -14.35 -5.29 22.17
C ARG A 49 -13.70 -6.42 21.39
N ALA A 50 -12.55 -6.93 21.84
CA ALA A 50 -11.73 -7.87 21.10
C ALA A 50 -11.45 -7.39 19.65
N GLU A 51 -11.11 -6.12 19.49
CA GLU A 51 -10.75 -5.53 18.19
C GLU A 51 -9.24 -5.31 18.10
N GLY A 52 -8.60 -5.97 17.13
CA GLY A 52 -7.17 -5.86 16.90
C GLY A 52 -6.76 -4.73 15.95
N TYR A 53 -5.44 -4.48 15.89
CA TYR A 53 -4.86 -3.62 14.88
C TYR A 53 -4.79 -4.31 13.52
N SER A 54 -4.91 -3.53 12.43
CA SER A 54 -4.69 -4.02 11.07
C SER A 54 -3.29 -4.61 10.88
N ASP A 55 -3.14 -5.59 9.98
CA ASP A 55 -1.87 -6.27 9.66
C ASP A 55 -0.69 -5.30 9.47
N ILE A 56 -0.89 -4.22 8.72
CA ILE A 56 0.14 -3.22 8.45
C ILE A 56 0.61 -2.48 9.71
N VAL A 57 -0.27 -2.28 10.69
CA VAL A 57 0.07 -1.63 11.98
C VAL A 57 0.86 -2.60 12.86
N VAL A 58 0.48 -3.88 12.88
CA VAL A 58 1.18 -4.93 13.62
C VAL A 58 2.58 -5.17 13.03
N GLU A 59 2.69 -5.28 11.70
CA GLU A 59 3.97 -5.38 10.99
C GLU A 59 4.88 -4.19 11.31
N ASN A 60 4.36 -2.97 11.18
CA ASN A 60 5.09 -1.74 11.49
C ASN A 60 5.56 -1.67 12.95
N THR A 61 4.73 -2.16 13.88
CA THR A 61 5.06 -2.21 15.31
C THR A 61 6.13 -3.26 15.57
N SER A 62 6.01 -4.43 14.94
CA SER A 62 7.02 -5.49 14.99
C SER A 62 8.41 -4.98 14.61
N TYR A 63 8.55 -4.31 13.46
CA TYR A 63 9.84 -3.76 13.02
C TYR A 63 10.43 -2.73 13.98
N ARG A 64 9.59 -1.86 14.56
CA ARG A 64 10.04 -0.81 15.48
C ARG A 64 10.46 -1.38 16.82
N LEU A 65 9.66 -2.28 17.38
CA LEU A 65 10.01 -2.98 18.61
C LEU A 65 11.33 -3.76 18.42
N SER A 66 11.56 -4.41 17.27
CA SER A 66 12.84 -5.08 17.01
C SER A 66 14.05 -4.12 17.01
N LYS A 67 13.88 -2.87 16.57
CA LYS A 67 14.93 -1.84 16.66
C LYS A 67 15.11 -1.33 18.09
N ILE A 68 14.03 -1.23 18.86
CA ILE A 68 14.05 -0.82 20.26
C ILE A 68 14.79 -1.85 21.10
N TYR A 69 14.41 -3.13 21.01
CA TYR A 69 15.05 -4.22 21.75
C TYR A 69 16.55 -4.29 21.50
N ARG A 70 16.97 -4.29 20.23
CA ARG A 70 18.40 -4.34 19.88
C ARG A 70 19.18 -3.17 20.46
N TRP A 71 18.61 -1.96 20.39
CA TRP A 71 19.27 -0.82 21.01
C TRP A 71 19.41 -0.98 22.52
N ILE A 72 18.41 -1.52 23.21
CA ILE A 72 18.50 -1.78 24.65
C ILE A 72 19.55 -2.86 24.92
N TRP A 73 19.57 -3.94 24.15
CA TRP A 73 20.56 -5.01 24.29
C TRP A 73 22.00 -4.51 24.10
N GLU A 74 22.21 -3.62 23.14
CA GLU A 74 23.50 -2.96 22.91
C GLU A 74 23.98 -2.10 24.10
N ASN A 75 23.06 -1.55 24.92
CA ASN A 75 23.38 -0.59 25.98
C ASN A 75 23.32 -1.19 27.40
N GLU A 76 22.43 -2.15 27.63
CA GLU A 76 22.11 -2.68 28.96
C GLU A 76 22.13 -4.21 29.04
N GLY A 77 22.29 -4.89 27.90
CA GLY A 77 22.24 -6.35 27.80
C GLY A 77 20.84 -6.90 27.53
N TYR A 78 20.77 -8.21 27.36
CA TYR A 78 19.55 -8.89 26.91
C TYR A 78 18.40 -8.75 27.92
N THR A 79 17.24 -8.34 27.41
CA THR A 79 15.96 -8.37 28.12
C THR A 79 14.79 -8.49 27.14
N THR A 80 13.74 -9.19 27.55
CA THR A 80 12.42 -9.20 26.88
C THR A 80 11.45 -8.19 27.51
N VAL A 81 11.78 -7.69 28.69
CA VAL A 81 10.92 -6.82 29.49
C VAL A 81 11.40 -5.38 29.41
N LEU A 82 10.65 -4.53 28.70
CA LEU A 82 10.88 -3.08 28.66
C LEU A 82 10.19 -2.38 29.83
N ASN A 83 10.90 -1.49 30.52
CA ASN A 83 10.35 -0.60 31.55
C ASN A 83 10.21 0.85 31.04
N HIS A 84 9.62 1.74 31.84
CA HIS A 84 9.43 3.14 31.45
C HIS A 84 10.77 3.86 31.21
N ASP A 85 11.81 3.61 32.01
CA ASP A 85 13.15 4.17 31.79
C ASP A 85 13.71 3.84 30.39
N HIS A 86 13.52 2.61 29.91
CA HIS A 86 13.89 2.22 28.55
C HIS A 86 13.11 3.01 27.49
N ALA A 87 11.82 3.23 27.74
CA ALA A 87 10.94 3.95 26.84
C ALA A 87 11.37 5.43 26.75
N ASP A 88 11.63 6.06 27.88
CA ASP A 88 12.06 7.45 27.98
C ASP A 88 13.45 7.65 27.37
N ALA A 89 14.38 6.71 27.60
CA ALA A 89 15.70 6.73 26.97
C ALA A 89 15.61 6.62 25.43
N ILE A 90 14.66 5.83 24.90
CA ILE A 90 14.39 5.77 23.46
C ILE A 90 13.83 7.12 22.96
N VAL A 91 12.89 7.74 23.68
CA VAL A 91 12.33 9.04 23.31
C VAL A 91 13.43 10.10 23.24
N GLU A 92 14.30 10.17 24.25
CA GLU A 92 15.42 11.11 24.27
C GLU A 92 16.41 10.87 23.13
N LYS A 93 16.72 9.60 22.82
CA LYS A 93 17.53 9.25 21.65
C LYS A 93 16.88 9.71 20.34
N LEU A 94 15.57 9.56 20.20
CA LEU A 94 14.84 9.99 18.99
C LEU A 94 14.89 11.50 18.81
N ARG A 95 14.92 12.28 19.90
CA ARG A 95 15.03 13.75 19.88
C ARG A 95 16.27 14.22 19.12
N THR A 96 17.41 13.60 19.39
CA THR A 96 18.70 13.95 18.78
C THR A 96 18.88 13.42 17.35
N ARG A 97 17.99 12.51 16.91
CA ARG A 97 18.09 11.89 15.59
C ARG A 97 17.57 12.83 14.50
N GLY A 98 18.36 13.02 13.45
CA GLY A 98 18.02 13.83 12.26
C GLY A 98 16.94 13.24 11.33
N THR A 99 16.03 12.40 11.84
CA THR A 99 14.88 11.88 11.09
C THR A 99 13.65 12.76 11.29
N ALA A 100 12.69 12.70 10.37
CA ALA A 100 11.42 13.43 10.50
C ALA A 100 10.63 13.05 11.76
N ASP A 101 9.92 14.01 12.35
CA ASP A 101 9.11 13.81 13.57
C ASP A 101 7.97 12.81 13.37
N GLU A 102 7.45 12.67 12.14
CA GLU A 102 6.53 11.60 11.78
C GLU A 102 7.14 10.23 12.11
N ASN A 103 8.36 9.97 11.65
CA ASN A 103 9.03 8.70 11.93
C ASN A 103 9.26 8.50 13.43
N LYS A 104 9.65 9.54 14.17
CA LYS A 104 9.87 9.49 15.63
C LYS A 104 8.56 9.16 16.37
N SER A 105 7.45 9.82 16.02
CA SER A 105 6.14 9.58 16.64
C SER A 105 5.69 8.12 16.50
N GLN A 106 6.05 7.45 15.41
CA GLN A 106 5.69 6.05 15.21
C GLN A 106 6.47 5.08 16.11
N TYR A 107 7.69 5.43 16.58
CA TYR A 107 8.39 4.66 17.62
C TYR A 107 7.70 4.82 18.97
N VAL A 108 7.29 6.05 19.32
CA VAL A 108 6.52 6.32 20.55
C VAL A 108 5.22 5.51 20.55
N LYS A 109 4.47 5.51 19.45
CA LYS A 109 3.26 4.67 19.30
C LYS A 109 3.53 3.17 19.45
N ALA A 110 4.69 2.69 18.99
CA ALA A 110 5.06 1.28 19.15
C ALA A 110 5.35 0.94 20.62
N LEU A 111 5.98 1.84 21.37
CA LEU A 111 6.16 1.72 22.83
C LEU A 111 4.83 1.77 23.56
N GLN A 112 3.96 2.74 23.26
CA GLN A 112 2.61 2.84 23.84
C GLN A 112 1.81 1.55 23.64
N ARG A 113 1.84 0.97 22.43
CA ARG A 113 1.20 -0.34 22.16
C ARG A 113 1.78 -1.47 23.02
N TYR A 114 3.09 -1.50 23.19
CA TYR A 114 3.75 -2.50 24.05
C TYR A 114 3.36 -2.32 25.52
N PHE A 115 3.32 -1.10 26.03
CA PHE A 115 2.89 -0.85 27.42
C PHE A 115 1.40 -1.05 27.62
N GLY A 116 0.56 -0.77 26.63
CA GLY A 116 -0.86 -1.13 26.65
C GLY A 116 -1.06 -2.65 26.77
N TRP A 117 -0.30 -3.45 26.00
CA TRP A 117 -0.27 -4.91 26.17
C TRP A 117 0.16 -5.32 27.57
N ARG A 118 1.22 -4.71 28.12
CA ARG A 118 1.72 -5.02 29.47
C ARG A 118 0.70 -4.68 30.55
N ALA A 119 0.04 -3.54 30.43
CA ALA A 119 -0.99 -3.10 31.37
C ALA A 119 -2.17 -4.07 31.34
N HIS A 120 -2.65 -4.43 30.15
CA HIS A 120 -3.77 -5.35 29.97
C HIS A 120 -3.44 -6.79 30.41
N GLU A 121 -2.42 -7.41 29.82
CA GLU A 121 -2.14 -8.84 29.99
C GLU A 121 -1.39 -9.16 31.28
N LYS A 122 -0.60 -8.21 31.79
CA LYS A 122 0.31 -8.44 32.92
C LYS A 122 0.02 -7.54 34.12
N GLY A 123 -1.02 -6.69 34.06
CA GLY A 123 -1.37 -5.77 35.15
C GLY A 123 -0.28 -4.74 35.48
N ALA A 124 0.57 -4.41 34.50
CA ALA A 124 1.62 -3.42 34.65
C ALA A 124 1.07 -1.99 34.61
N GLU A 125 1.91 -1.02 34.98
CA GLU A 125 1.57 0.39 34.83
C GLU A 125 1.62 0.83 33.36
N GLU A 126 0.61 1.59 32.93
CA GLU A 126 0.60 2.23 31.61
C GLU A 126 1.75 3.22 31.50
N TRP A 127 2.27 3.37 30.28
CA TRP A 127 3.32 4.34 30.01
C TRP A 127 2.74 5.52 29.24
N GLU A 128 2.86 6.70 29.83
CA GLU A 128 2.53 7.96 29.19
C GLU A 128 3.84 8.69 28.84
N PRO A 129 4.11 8.98 27.55
CA PRO A 129 5.33 9.68 27.18
C PRO A 129 5.30 11.13 27.68
N GLU A 130 6.36 11.55 28.39
CA GLU A 130 6.50 12.94 28.82
C GLU A 130 6.57 13.91 27.63
N GLU A 131 7.13 13.46 26.51
CA GLU A 131 7.28 14.23 25.28
C GLU A 131 6.64 13.55 24.07
N THR A 132 5.91 14.33 23.29
CA THR A 132 5.31 13.86 22.02
C THR A 132 5.96 14.53 20.83
N PHE A 133 6.32 13.74 19.82
CA PHE A 133 6.71 14.27 18.51
C PHE A 133 5.46 14.62 17.71
N SER A 134 5.21 15.92 17.54
CA SER A 134 4.16 16.40 16.65
C SER A 134 4.75 16.63 15.27
N PRO A 135 4.38 15.82 14.26
CA PRO A 135 4.66 16.20 12.88
C PRO A 135 4.01 17.56 12.68
N GLY A 136 4.79 18.60 12.31
CA GLY A 136 4.20 19.89 11.98
C GLY A 136 3.06 19.67 11.01
N GLN A 137 1.93 20.38 11.17
CA GLN A 137 0.82 20.38 10.22
C GLN A 137 1.33 20.91 8.87
N GLN A 138 2.06 20.09 8.13
CA GLN A 138 2.21 20.30 6.71
C GLN A 138 0.85 19.93 6.17
N THR A 139 0.16 20.96 5.69
CA THR A 139 -1.01 20.80 4.87
C THR A 139 -0.79 19.61 3.93
N HIS A 140 -1.71 18.65 3.93
CA HIS A 140 -1.67 17.47 3.06
C HIS A 140 -1.73 17.81 1.56
N HIS A 141 -1.51 19.07 1.19
CA HIS A 141 -1.29 19.46 -0.18
C HIS A 141 -0.02 18.75 -0.65
N ALA A 142 -0.17 17.96 -1.71
CA ALA A 142 0.97 17.44 -2.45
C ALA A 142 1.90 18.63 -2.73
N ARG A 143 3.13 18.56 -2.21
CA ARG A 143 4.13 19.64 -2.37
C ARG A 143 4.48 19.85 -3.84
N ASP A 144 4.25 18.83 -4.65
CA ASP A 144 4.45 18.79 -6.08
C ASP A 144 3.22 18.10 -6.69
N TYR A 145 2.36 18.89 -7.33
CA TYR A 145 1.16 18.41 -8.00
C TYR A 145 1.22 18.80 -9.47
N PHE A 146 0.68 17.93 -10.34
CA PHE A 146 0.58 18.28 -11.74
C PHE A 146 -0.35 19.49 -11.94
N THR A 147 0.22 20.53 -12.53
CA THR A 147 -0.49 21.69 -13.07
C THR A 147 -1.48 21.25 -14.15
N LEU A 148 -2.41 22.13 -14.55
CA LEU A 148 -3.37 21.82 -15.61
C LEU A 148 -2.69 21.45 -16.93
N ASP A 149 -1.57 22.09 -17.26
CA ASP A 149 -0.83 21.79 -18.49
C ASP A 149 -0.06 20.48 -18.39
N GLU A 150 0.55 20.17 -17.26
CA GLU A 150 1.19 18.85 -17.04
C GLU A 150 0.16 17.72 -17.06
N ARG A 151 -1.05 17.92 -16.53
CA ARG A 151 -2.14 16.93 -16.63
C ARG A 151 -2.55 16.70 -18.09
N LYS A 152 -2.56 17.73 -18.93
CA LYS A 152 -2.82 17.59 -20.39
C LYS A 152 -1.69 16.78 -21.04
N LEU A 153 -0.43 17.12 -20.73
CA LEU A 153 0.73 16.38 -21.23
C LEU A 153 0.68 14.91 -20.82
N LEU A 154 0.32 14.61 -19.57
CA LEU A 154 0.19 13.25 -19.07
C LEU A 154 -0.92 12.48 -19.80
N ARG A 155 -2.10 13.09 -19.99
CA ARG A 155 -3.19 12.48 -20.78
C ARG A 155 -2.75 12.19 -22.22
N ASN A 156 -2.10 13.15 -22.88
CA ASN A 156 -1.59 12.96 -24.24
C ASN A 156 -0.51 11.88 -24.31
N ALA A 157 0.40 11.82 -23.32
CA ALA A 157 1.43 10.80 -23.24
C ALA A 157 0.81 9.40 -23.14
N THR A 158 -0.28 9.23 -22.38
CA THR A 158 -0.96 7.92 -22.30
C THR A 158 -1.60 7.50 -23.62
N LEU A 159 -2.17 8.45 -24.38
CA LEU A 159 -2.71 8.17 -25.70
C LEU A 159 -1.59 7.74 -26.66
N ASN A 160 -0.46 8.45 -26.65
CA ASN A 160 0.67 8.14 -27.51
C ASN A 160 1.34 6.81 -27.13
N TYR A 161 1.48 6.53 -25.83
CA TYR A 161 2.05 5.27 -25.35
C TYR A 161 1.17 4.07 -25.69
N ALA A 162 -0.14 4.26 -25.57
CA ALA A 162 -1.12 3.23 -25.85
C ALA A 162 -1.56 3.19 -27.32
N SER A 163 -0.94 3.98 -28.20
CA SER A 163 -1.21 4.00 -29.63
C SER A 163 0.00 3.50 -30.40
N LEU A 164 -0.28 2.81 -31.50
CA LEU A 164 0.70 2.53 -32.55
C LEU A 164 0.28 3.29 -33.80
N PRO A 165 1.21 3.66 -34.71
CA PRO A 165 0.81 4.08 -36.04
C PRO A 165 0.03 2.95 -36.71
N ASN A 166 -0.91 3.27 -37.60
CA ASN A 166 -1.63 2.23 -38.34
C ASN A 166 -0.60 1.34 -39.08
N TYR A 167 -0.74 0.03 -38.97
CA TYR A 167 0.19 -0.91 -39.60
C TYR A 167 0.37 -0.60 -41.08
N ASN A 168 -0.70 -0.26 -41.80
CA ASN A 168 -0.66 0.01 -43.23
C ASN A 168 -0.01 1.36 -43.59
N ASP A 169 -0.05 2.33 -42.70
CA ASP A 169 0.51 3.68 -42.91
C ASP A 169 1.99 3.77 -42.51
N ALA A 170 2.48 2.84 -41.69
CA ALA A 170 3.88 2.76 -41.29
C ALA A 170 4.78 2.25 -42.45
N THR A 171 5.94 2.89 -42.63
CA THR A 171 6.99 2.42 -43.55
C THR A 171 7.55 1.05 -43.12
N PRO A 172 8.21 0.29 -44.03
CA PRO A 172 8.84 -0.98 -43.67
C PRO A 172 9.81 -0.87 -42.48
N GLU A 173 10.59 0.21 -42.41
CA GLU A 173 11.54 0.47 -41.32
C GLU A 173 10.83 0.80 -40.01
N GLU A 174 9.72 1.55 -40.04
CA GLU A 174 8.90 1.82 -38.86
C GLU A 174 8.23 0.53 -38.36
N ARG A 175 7.69 -0.29 -39.27
CA ARG A 175 7.14 -1.61 -38.93
C ARG A 175 8.18 -2.49 -38.25
N ASP A 176 9.40 -2.49 -38.74
CA ASP A 176 10.49 -3.28 -38.17
C ASP A 176 10.82 -2.87 -36.73
N ARG A 177 10.87 -1.56 -36.45
CA ARG A 177 11.09 -1.00 -35.11
C ARG A 177 9.95 -1.34 -34.15
N TRP A 178 8.71 -1.16 -34.58
CA TRP A 178 7.54 -1.46 -33.77
C TRP A 178 7.39 -2.97 -33.50
N LYS A 179 7.73 -3.84 -34.46
CA LYS A 179 7.80 -5.29 -34.22
C LYS A 179 8.82 -5.66 -33.15
N ILE A 180 9.97 -4.98 -33.07
CA ILE A 180 10.94 -5.20 -31.98
C ILE A 180 10.32 -4.81 -30.62
N TYR A 181 9.69 -3.64 -30.56
CA TYR A 181 9.02 -3.17 -29.34
C TYR A 181 7.89 -4.11 -28.90
N LEU A 182 7.04 -4.55 -29.83
CA LEU A 182 5.95 -5.48 -29.58
C LEU A 182 6.43 -6.88 -29.19
N ALA A 183 7.50 -7.37 -29.80
CA ALA A 183 8.13 -8.63 -29.43
C ALA A 183 8.54 -8.65 -27.95
N GLN A 184 9.14 -7.55 -27.47
CA GLN A 184 9.51 -7.39 -26.06
C GLN A 184 8.28 -7.31 -25.16
N ARG A 185 7.27 -6.51 -25.56
CA ARG A 185 6.06 -6.30 -24.76
C ARG A 185 5.16 -7.53 -24.67
N LEU A 186 5.12 -8.35 -25.71
CA LEU A 186 4.27 -9.55 -25.82
C LEU A 186 5.06 -10.84 -25.52
N GLU A 187 6.33 -10.73 -25.14
CA GLU A 187 7.23 -11.84 -24.84
C GLU A 187 7.25 -12.94 -25.92
N LYS A 188 7.31 -12.54 -27.19
CA LYS A 188 7.37 -13.46 -28.34
C LYS A 188 8.45 -13.09 -29.34
N PRO A 189 8.93 -14.06 -30.15
CA PRO A 189 9.88 -13.78 -31.22
C PRO A 189 9.37 -12.69 -32.18
N LYS A 190 10.26 -11.78 -32.62
CA LYS A 190 9.92 -10.67 -33.54
C LYS A 190 9.24 -11.14 -34.84
N ASN A 191 9.66 -12.29 -35.36
CA ASN A 191 9.09 -12.90 -36.56
C ASN A 191 7.68 -13.47 -36.35
N GLU A 192 7.24 -13.63 -35.10
CA GLU A 192 5.89 -14.07 -34.73
C GLU A 192 4.95 -12.90 -34.40
N VAL A 193 5.43 -11.65 -34.50
CA VAL A 193 4.57 -10.46 -34.34
C VAL A 193 3.74 -10.25 -35.61
N THR A 194 2.43 -10.40 -35.44
CA THR A 194 1.41 -10.31 -36.50
C THR A 194 0.77 -8.92 -36.56
N PRO A 195 0.01 -8.60 -37.63
CA PRO A 195 -0.84 -7.41 -37.64
C PRO A 195 -1.91 -7.42 -36.54
N GLU A 196 -2.41 -8.59 -36.13
CA GLU A 196 -3.38 -8.71 -35.03
C GLU A 196 -2.76 -8.26 -33.71
N ASP A 197 -1.50 -8.63 -33.44
CA ASP A 197 -0.74 -8.15 -32.28
C ASP A 197 -0.53 -6.64 -32.25
N TRP A 198 -0.51 -6.04 -33.42
CA TRP A 198 -0.38 -4.61 -33.59
C TRP A 198 -1.69 -3.90 -33.24
N GLU A 199 -2.83 -4.46 -33.64
CA GLU A 199 -4.15 -3.94 -33.24
C GLU A 199 -4.37 -4.16 -31.73
N ASP A 200 -4.02 -5.33 -31.21
CA ASP A 200 -4.17 -5.68 -29.80
C ASP A 200 -3.28 -4.86 -28.84
N ALA A 201 -2.17 -4.34 -29.35
CA ALA A 201 -1.26 -3.51 -28.58
C ALA A 201 -1.78 -2.10 -28.31
N VAL A 202 -2.76 -1.64 -29.09
CA VAL A 202 -3.52 -0.42 -28.82
C VAL A 202 -4.56 -0.73 -27.76
N SER A 203 -4.59 0.06 -26.68
CA SER A 203 -5.51 -0.20 -25.58
C SER A 203 -5.94 1.06 -24.84
N TRP A 204 -7.23 1.18 -24.58
CA TRP A 204 -7.80 2.23 -23.75
C TRP A 204 -7.56 2.03 -22.26
N LYS A 205 -6.96 0.90 -21.85
CA LYS A 205 -6.62 0.60 -20.46
C LYS A 205 -5.81 1.73 -19.80
N LEU A 206 -4.65 2.07 -20.33
CA LEU A 206 -3.80 3.10 -19.71
C LEU A 206 -4.41 4.51 -19.76
N PRO A 207 -4.96 4.97 -20.91
CA PRO A 207 -5.66 6.25 -20.97
C PRO A 207 -6.81 6.36 -19.98
N SER A 208 -7.64 5.32 -19.82
CA SER A 208 -8.78 5.33 -18.90
C SER A 208 -8.34 5.38 -17.44
N ILE A 209 -7.34 4.59 -17.06
CA ILE A 209 -6.82 4.53 -15.67
C ILE A 209 -6.24 5.86 -15.23
N VAL A 210 -5.40 6.47 -16.06
CA VAL A 210 -4.77 7.75 -15.74
C VAL A 210 -5.83 8.85 -15.68
N ALA A 211 -6.79 8.84 -16.61
CA ALA A 211 -7.89 9.79 -16.63
C ALA A 211 -8.75 9.69 -15.35
N VAL A 212 -9.12 8.47 -14.95
CA VAL A 212 -9.86 8.20 -13.71
C VAL A 212 -9.05 8.59 -12.47
N SER A 213 -7.77 8.29 -12.43
CA SER A 213 -6.92 8.62 -11.27
C SER A 213 -6.78 10.13 -11.09
N LEU A 214 -6.69 10.88 -12.20
CA LEU A 214 -6.62 12.34 -12.18
C LEU A 214 -7.94 13.01 -11.77
N ASP A 215 -9.07 12.42 -12.14
CA ASP A 215 -10.41 12.97 -11.81
C ASP A 215 -10.83 12.57 -10.39
N GLY A 216 -10.63 11.30 -10.03
CA GLY A 216 -11.13 10.73 -8.79
C GLY A 216 -10.17 10.71 -7.61
N GLY A 217 -8.89 11.01 -7.82
CA GLY A 217 -7.91 11.04 -6.74
C GLY A 217 -7.79 9.71 -5.98
N LEU A 218 -8.05 8.59 -6.66
CA LEU A 218 -8.07 7.26 -6.06
C LEU A 218 -6.71 6.93 -5.46
N ARG A 219 -6.72 6.35 -4.26
CA ARG A 219 -5.49 5.82 -3.64
C ARG A 219 -5.04 4.58 -4.41
N PRO A 220 -3.73 4.23 -4.42
CA PRO A 220 -3.24 3.05 -5.12
C PRO A 220 -3.98 1.74 -4.77
N VAL A 221 -4.40 1.59 -3.51
CA VAL A 221 -5.20 0.43 -3.07
C VAL A 221 -6.63 0.45 -3.62
N GLU A 222 -7.25 1.61 -3.81
CA GLU A 222 -8.58 1.76 -4.43
C GLU A 222 -8.50 1.50 -5.93
N VAL A 223 -7.43 1.93 -6.60
CA VAL A 223 -7.16 1.58 -8.00
C VAL A 223 -7.08 0.05 -8.17
N ARG A 224 -6.42 -0.64 -7.24
CA ARG A 224 -6.34 -2.11 -7.24
C ARG A 224 -7.69 -2.79 -6.98
N ARG A 225 -8.53 -2.20 -6.12
CA ARG A 225 -9.85 -2.75 -5.73
C ARG A 225 -10.97 -2.40 -6.70
N ALA A 226 -10.75 -1.41 -7.57
CA ALA A 226 -11.77 -0.89 -8.46
C ALA A 226 -12.43 -2.01 -9.28
N ARG A 227 -13.76 -2.06 -9.25
CA ARG A 227 -14.58 -3.03 -9.97
C ARG A 227 -15.33 -2.36 -11.11
N VAL A 228 -15.67 -3.12 -12.14
CA VAL A 228 -16.50 -2.63 -13.27
C VAL A 228 -17.83 -2.05 -12.76
N GLN A 229 -18.44 -2.68 -11.76
CA GLN A 229 -19.71 -2.22 -11.17
C GLN A 229 -19.65 -0.84 -10.50
N TRP A 230 -18.46 -0.32 -10.20
CA TRP A 230 -18.34 1.04 -9.68
C TRP A 230 -18.59 2.08 -10.77
N VAL A 231 -18.43 1.73 -12.05
CA VAL A 231 -18.50 2.68 -13.16
C VAL A 231 -19.96 2.91 -13.56
N ASP A 232 -20.42 4.14 -13.39
CA ASP A 232 -21.72 4.61 -13.89
C ASP A 232 -21.48 5.60 -15.04
N LEU A 233 -21.39 5.04 -16.26
CA LEU A 233 -21.13 5.82 -17.47
C LEU A 233 -22.25 6.82 -17.76
N GLN A 234 -23.51 6.47 -17.46
CA GLN A 234 -24.67 7.31 -17.75
C GLN A 234 -24.65 8.61 -16.94
N ASN A 235 -24.21 8.52 -15.68
CA ASN A 235 -24.14 9.68 -14.80
C ASN A 235 -22.74 10.30 -14.73
N ALA A 236 -21.76 9.75 -15.46
CA ALA A 236 -20.35 10.15 -15.42
C ALA A 236 -19.78 10.15 -13.98
N VAL A 237 -20.01 9.07 -13.24
CA VAL A 237 -19.50 8.93 -11.86
C VAL A 237 -18.88 7.56 -11.58
N LEU A 238 -18.00 7.49 -10.58
CA LEU A 238 -17.67 6.25 -9.89
C LEU A 238 -18.46 6.16 -8.58
N ARG A 239 -19.06 4.99 -8.34
CA ARG A 239 -19.79 4.64 -7.11
C ARG A 239 -18.94 3.67 -6.30
N ILE A 240 -18.20 4.20 -5.33
CA ILE A 240 -17.27 3.43 -4.50
C ILE A 240 -18.01 2.97 -3.23
N PRO A 241 -18.20 1.65 -3.04
CA PRO A 241 -18.80 1.13 -1.81
C PRO A 241 -17.96 1.49 -0.59
N LYS A 242 -18.62 1.71 0.54
CA LYS A 242 -17.98 2.03 1.82
C LYS A 242 -16.91 1.01 2.22
N GLU A 243 -17.20 -0.27 2.02
CA GLU A 243 -16.31 -1.39 2.39
C GLU A 243 -14.99 -1.36 1.61
N GLU A 244 -14.99 -0.68 0.46
CA GLU A 244 -13.86 -0.60 -0.46
C GLU A 244 -13.07 0.72 -0.31
N ASP A 245 -13.61 1.71 0.40
CA ASP A 245 -12.88 2.93 0.78
C ASP A 245 -11.72 2.57 1.73
N SER A 246 -10.52 2.99 1.34
CA SER A 246 -9.32 2.66 2.09
C SER A 246 -9.11 3.46 3.37
N LYS A 247 -9.94 4.48 3.65
CA LYS A 247 -9.90 5.19 4.95
C LYS A 247 -10.96 4.72 5.92
N ALA A 248 -12.15 4.29 5.49
CA ALA A 248 -13.24 3.70 6.28
C ALA A 248 -13.32 4.14 7.77
N THR A 249 -13.03 5.40 8.08
CA THR A 249 -12.86 5.88 9.46
C THR A 249 -14.15 6.59 9.83
N GLY A 250 -14.98 5.92 10.64
CA GLY A 250 -16.12 6.56 11.30
C GLY A 250 -17.48 6.40 10.62
N GLY A 251 -17.73 5.31 9.89
CA GLY A 251 -19.10 5.01 9.45
C GLY A 251 -19.59 5.75 8.20
N GLY A 252 -18.69 6.30 7.37
CA GLY A 252 -19.02 7.05 6.15
C GLY A 252 -19.92 6.31 5.16
N GLU A 253 -20.62 7.08 4.33
CA GLU A 253 -21.53 6.61 3.27
C GLU A 253 -20.76 6.18 2.01
N ASN A 254 -21.45 5.52 1.06
CA ASN A 254 -20.92 5.30 -0.29
C ASN A 254 -20.43 6.61 -0.89
N TRP A 255 -19.19 6.65 -1.37
CA TRP A 255 -18.64 7.86 -1.96
C TRP A 255 -18.81 7.84 -3.48
N THR A 256 -19.50 8.85 -4.00
CA THR A 256 -19.63 9.10 -5.45
C THR A 256 -18.60 10.13 -5.91
N VAL A 257 -17.87 9.80 -6.98
CA VAL A 257 -16.84 10.63 -7.58
C VAL A 257 -17.26 11.05 -8.98
N SER A 258 -17.35 12.35 -9.25
CA SER A 258 -17.62 12.87 -10.59
C SER A 258 -16.44 12.68 -11.53
N LEU A 259 -16.73 12.26 -12.75
CA LEU A 259 -15.77 12.12 -13.84
C LEU A 259 -16.01 13.19 -14.90
N ARG A 260 -14.95 13.57 -15.61
CA ARG A 260 -15.09 14.38 -16.81
C ARG A 260 -15.67 13.53 -17.93
N GLU A 261 -16.43 14.14 -18.83
CA GLU A 261 -16.97 13.48 -20.03
C GLU A 261 -15.89 12.76 -20.86
N ASP A 262 -14.74 13.40 -21.04
CA ASP A 262 -13.55 12.83 -21.69
C ASP A 262 -13.01 11.56 -20.99
N THR A 263 -13.11 11.51 -19.66
CA THR A 263 -12.71 10.34 -18.86
C THR A 263 -13.77 9.24 -18.98
N THR A 264 -15.05 9.61 -18.92
CA THR A 264 -16.18 8.69 -19.11
C THR A 264 -16.13 8.00 -20.47
N GLN A 265 -15.84 8.74 -21.54
CA GLN A 265 -15.69 8.17 -22.88
C GLN A 265 -14.51 7.18 -22.98
N LYS A 266 -13.36 7.51 -22.38
CA LYS A 266 -12.21 6.57 -22.32
C LYS A 266 -12.55 5.31 -21.53
N LEU A 267 -13.31 5.43 -20.46
CA LEU A 267 -13.81 4.29 -19.69
C LEU A 267 -14.78 3.44 -20.50
N GLU A 268 -15.69 4.05 -21.24
CA GLU A 268 -16.62 3.34 -22.14
C GLU A 268 -15.84 2.50 -23.17
N TRP A 269 -14.86 3.11 -23.85
CA TRP A 269 -14.01 2.39 -24.79
C TRP A 269 -13.20 1.28 -24.13
N TRP A 270 -12.66 1.53 -22.94
CA TRP A 270 -11.96 0.49 -22.18
C TRP A 270 -12.87 -0.66 -21.78
N LEU A 271 -14.09 -0.39 -21.31
CA LEU A 271 -15.04 -1.43 -20.92
C LEU A 271 -15.47 -2.28 -22.11
N ALA A 272 -15.70 -1.66 -23.28
CA ALA A 272 -15.98 -2.37 -24.52
C ALA A 272 -14.80 -3.25 -24.96
N GLU A 273 -13.59 -2.70 -24.95
CA GLU A 273 -12.36 -3.44 -25.28
C GLU A 273 -12.12 -4.61 -24.30
N ARG A 274 -12.30 -4.36 -23.00
CA ARG A 274 -12.16 -5.34 -21.92
C ARG A 274 -13.13 -6.50 -22.10
N ALA A 275 -14.40 -6.22 -22.43
CA ALA A 275 -15.42 -7.24 -22.65
C ALA A 275 -15.14 -8.15 -23.85
N ALA A 276 -14.34 -7.68 -24.82
CA ALA A 276 -13.93 -8.47 -25.97
C ALA A 276 -12.67 -9.32 -25.73
N ARG A 277 -11.99 -9.15 -24.58
CA ARG A 277 -10.70 -9.79 -24.27
C ARG A 277 -10.92 -10.97 -23.30
N PRO A 278 -10.75 -12.25 -23.72
CA PRO A 278 -11.09 -13.43 -22.93
C PRO A 278 -10.46 -13.50 -21.52
N LYS A 279 -9.28 -12.90 -21.34
CA LYS A 279 -8.59 -12.84 -20.04
C LYS A 279 -9.41 -12.14 -18.95
N TYR A 280 -10.42 -11.35 -19.30
CA TYR A 280 -11.27 -10.64 -18.37
C TYR A 280 -12.64 -11.28 -18.15
N ASP A 281 -12.96 -12.40 -18.80
CA ASP A 281 -14.29 -13.03 -18.75
C ASP A 281 -14.66 -13.48 -17.32
N SER A 282 -13.68 -13.95 -16.55
CA SER A 282 -13.84 -14.41 -15.17
C SER A 282 -13.43 -13.37 -14.11
N HIS A 283 -13.15 -12.14 -14.52
CA HIS A 283 -12.63 -11.08 -13.66
C HIS A 283 -13.63 -9.93 -13.65
N ASP A 284 -13.82 -9.28 -12.51
CA ASP A 284 -14.67 -8.09 -12.36
C ASP A 284 -13.87 -6.84 -11.99
N GLU A 285 -12.55 -6.99 -11.80
CA GLU A 285 -11.63 -5.87 -11.65
C GLU A 285 -11.77 -4.93 -12.86
N LEU A 286 -11.99 -3.65 -12.59
CA LEU A 286 -11.96 -2.60 -13.61
C LEU A 286 -10.60 -2.61 -14.32
N ILE A 287 -9.56 -2.96 -13.58
CA ILE A 287 -8.17 -3.08 -14.03
C ILE A 287 -7.59 -4.36 -13.43
N ALA A 288 -7.50 -5.45 -14.20
CA ALA A 288 -6.68 -6.58 -13.74
C ALA A 288 -5.21 -6.14 -13.75
N LEU A 289 -4.58 -6.18 -12.57
CA LEU A 289 -3.15 -5.91 -12.40
C LEU A 289 -2.27 -7.11 -12.76
N SER A 290 -2.85 -8.26 -13.09
CA SER A 290 -2.11 -9.34 -13.74
C SER A 290 -1.70 -8.85 -15.13
N LEU A 291 -0.45 -8.39 -15.22
CA LEU A 291 0.30 -8.46 -16.47
C LEU A 291 0.26 -9.92 -16.92
N ALA A 292 0.03 -10.12 -18.22
CA ALA A 292 0.25 -11.41 -18.84
C ALA A 292 1.67 -11.92 -18.49
#